data_AF-A0A7R8ZYW5-F1
#
_entry.id   AF-A0A7R8ZYW5-F1
#
_cell.length_a   1.000
_cell.length_b   1.000
_cell.length_c   1.000
_cell.angle_alpha   90.00
_cell.angle_beta   90.00
_cell.angle_gamma   90.00
#
_symmetry.space_group_name_H-M   'P 1'
#
loop_
_entity.id
_entity.type
_entity.pdbx_description
1 polymer ?
#
loop_
_entity_poly.entity_id
_entity_poly.type
_entity_poly.pdbx_seq_one_letter_code
_entity_poly.pdbx_strand_id
1 'polypeptide(L)'
;VADEEAKHFALVQDRLADFDAGYGDLPAHDGLWEAAQRTGHDLIARLAIIPLVLEARGLDVTPSLIRQIEETGDEKTAQVFSVIYEDEKGHVAVGAKWFRYLCHKQGLEPAVTFQQMVTTYFRGPLKPPFNELARARSGLTPMFYRSLSAAGN
;
A
#
# COMPACT_ATOMS: atom_id res chain seq x y z
N VAL A 1 -11.04 7.01 0.71
CA VAL A 1 -10.11 6.64 -0.37
C VAL A 1 -9.97 7.79 -1.37
N ALA A 2 -10.79 7.93 -2.42
CA ALA A 2 -10.52 8.94 -3.48
C ALA A 2 -10.31 10.40 -2.99
N ASP A 3 -11.12 10.88 -2.04
CA ASP A 3 -10.94 12.20 -1.44
C ASP A 3 -9.64 12.31 -0.62
N GLU A 4 -9.28 11.24 0.09
CA GLU A 4 -8.02 11.14 0.84
C GLU A 4 -6.82 11.12 -0.12
N GLU A 5 -6.90 10.43 -1.26
CA GLU A 5 -5.82 10.45 -2.27
C GLU A 5 -5.58 11.85 -2.84
N ALA A 6 -6.66 12.61 -3.09
CA ALA A 6 -6.56 13.99 -3.55
C ALA A 6 -5.90 14.88 -2.48
N LYS A 7 -6.26 14.69 -1.21
CA LYS A 7 -5.62 15.34 -0.06
C LYS A 7 -4.14 14.94 0.06
N HIS A 8 -3.79 13.66 -0.09
CA HIS A 8 -2.42 13.16 -0.01
C HIS A 8 -1.55 13.79 -1.10
N PHE A 9 -2.05 13.82 -2.34
CA PHE A 9 -1.39 14.49 -3.44
C PHE A 9 -1.13 15.97 -3.13
N ALA A 10 -2.14 16.71 -2.67
CA ALA A 10 -1.99 18.12 -2.31
C ALA A 10 -0.93 18.33 -1.21
N LEU A 11 -0.95 17.53 -0.14
CA LEU A 11 0.04 17.61 0.94
C LEU A 11 1.48 17.40 0.43
N VAL A 12 1.68 16.42 -0.45
CA VAL A 12 3.01 16.14 -1.03
C VAL A 12 3.43 17.23 -2.00
N GLN A 13 2.51 17.70 -2.85
CA GLN A 13 2.77 18.78 -3.80
C GLN A 13 3.15 20.09 -3.08
N ASP A 14 2.47 20.43 -1.99
CA ASP A 14 2.80 21.60 -1.17
C ASP A 14 4.19 21.45 -0.52
N ARG A 15 4.53 20.25 -0.02
CA ARG A 15 5.89 20.00 0.50
C ARG A 15 6.97 20.04 -0.57
N LEU A 16 6.71 19.60 -1.79
CA LEU A 16 7.66 19.75 -2.90
C LEU A 16 7.92 21.22 -3.22
N ALA A 17 6.89 22.07 -3.17
CA ALA A 17 7.01 23.50 -3.46
C ALA A 17 7.94 24.23 -2.47
N ASP A 18 7.95 23.82 -1.20
CA ASP A 18 8.91 24.31 -0.20
C ASP A 18 10.38 23.99 -0.54
N PHE A 19 10.63 23.05 -1.47
CA PHE A 19 11.95 22.69 -2.00
C PHE A 19 12.16 23.18 -3.45
N ASP A 20 11.36 24.14 -3.91
CA ASP A 20 11.38 24.66 -5.29
C ASP A 20 11.18 23.56 -6.35
N ALA A 21 10.40 22.53 -6.02
CA ALA A 21 10.06 21.42 -6.90
C ALA A 21 8.54 21.22 -7.01
N GLY A 22 8.11 20.48 -8.03
CA GLY A 22 6.73 20.07 -8.23
C GLY A 22 6.60 18.66 -8.81
N TYR A 23 5.36 18.20 -8.94
CA TYR A 23 5.05 16.90 -9.53
C TYR A 23 5.63 16.79 -10.95
N GLY A 24 6.50 15.80 -11.14
CA GLY A 24 7.21 15.54 -12.40
C GLY A 24 8.64 16.05 -12.45
N ASP A 25 9.08 16.87 -11.50
CA ASP A 25 10.46 17.41 -11.49
C ASP A 25 11.49 16.38 -11.00
N LEU A 26 11.06 15.43 -10.16
CA LEU A 26 11.90 14.37 -9.62
C LEU A 26 11.54 13.00 -10.23
N PRO A 27 12.52 12.11 -10.44
CA PRO A 27 12.25 10.75 -10.92
C PRO A 27 11.31 10.01 -9.96
N ALA A 28 10.27 9.40 -10.52
CA ALA A 28 9.34 8.53 -9.82
C ALA A 28 9.14 7.23 -10.62
N HIS A 29 8.74 6.16 -9.94
CA HIS A 29 8.31 4.92 -10.59
C HIS A 29 6.81 4.97 -10.88
N ASP A 30 6.37 4.28 -11.93
CA ASP A 30 4.96 4.17 -12.33
C ASP A 30 4.30 2.86 -11.86
N GLY A 31 4.90 2.16 -10.89
CA GLY A 31 4.46 0.83 -10.47
C GLY A 31 2.99 0.72 -10.06
N LEU A 32 2.40 1.74 -9.44
CA LEU A 32 0.97 1.77 -9.12
C LEU A 32 0.11 1.88 -10.38
N TRP A 33 0.52 2.71 -11.34
CA TRP A 33 -0.15 2.86 -12.63
C TRP A 33 -0.07 1.57 -13.46
N GLU A 34 1.11 0.94 -13.53
CA GLU A 34 1.26 -0.37 -14.18
C GLU A 34 0.36 -1.43 -13.54
N ALA A 35 0.34 -1.51 -12.21
CA ALA A 35 -0.49 -2.46 -11.48
C ALA A 35 -1.99 -2.20 -11.71
N ALA A 36 -2.40 -0.93 -11.75
CA ALA A 36 -3.76 -0.54 -12.07
C ALA A 36 -4.14 -1.02 -13.48
N GLN A 37 -3.35 -0.68 -14.50
CA GLN A 37 -3.64 -1.13 -15.87
C GLN A 37 -3.71 -2.66 -15.98
N ARG A 38 -2.74 -3.37 -15.40
CA ARG A 38 -2.66 -4.85 -15.45
C ARG A 38 -3.78 -5.57 -14.73
N THR A 39 -4.47 -4.92 -13.80
CA THR A 39 -5.59 -5.50 -13.04
C THR A 39 -6.93 -4.86 -13.39
N GLY A 40 -6.99 -3.93 -14.35
CA GLY A 40 -8.19 -3.16 -14.67
C GLY A 40 -9.38 -4.00 -15.11
N HIS A 41 -9.13 -5.21 -15.63
CA HIS A 41 -10.17 -6.15 -16.06
C HIS A 41 -10.65 -7.11 -14.97
N ASP A 42 -10.01 -7.14 -13.80
CA ASP A 42 -10.29 -8.10 -12.73
C ASP A 42 -10.32 -7.40 -11.36
N LEU A 43 -11.52 -7.25 -10.80
CA LEU A 43 -11.71 -6.56 -9.54
C LEU A 43 -11.08 -7.29 -8.34
N ILE A 44 -11.03 -8.62 -8.34
CA ILE A 44 -10.39 -9.38 -7.26
C ILE A 44 -8.88 -9.17 -7.35
N ALA A 45 -8.30 -9.22 -8.55
CA ALA A 45 -6.89 -8.90 -8.75
C ALA A 45 -6.58 -7.46 -8.35
N ARG A 46 -7.43 -6.50 -8.74
CA ARG A 46 -7.26 -5.07 -8.40
C ARG A 46 -7.20 -4.87 -6.88
N LEU A 47 -8.12 -5.49 -6.15
CA LEU A 47 -8.16 -5.41 -4.68
C LEU A 47 -6.99 -6.17 -4.04
N ALA A 48 -6.54 -7.27 -4.60
CA ALA A 48 -5.36 -7.97 -4.07
C ALA A 48 -4.08 -7.12 -4.24
N ILE A 49 -3.89 -6.48 -5.38
CA ILE A 49 -2.62 -5.83 -5.70
C ILE A 49 -2.55 -4.39 -5.16
N ILE A 50 -3.58 -3.57 -5.36
CA ILE A 50 -3.48 -2.16 -5.02
C ILE A 50 -3.58 -1.98 -3.49
N PRO A 51 -4.73 -2.24 -2.83
CA PRO A 51 -4.81 -2.00 -1.40
C PRO A 51 -4.08 -3.03 -0.55
N LEU A 52 -4.06 -4.30 -0.95
CA LEU A 52 -3.51 -5.37 -0.10
C LEU A 52 -2.02 -5.67 -0.31
N VAL A 53 -1.40 -5.12 -1.36
CA VAL A 53 0.06 -5.20 -1.55
C VAL A 53 0.70 -3.82 -1.57
N LEU A 54 0.26 -2.90 -2.44
CA LEU A 54 0.94 -1.60 -2.60
C LEU A 54 0.65 -0.64 -1.44
N GLU A 55 -0.61 -0.40 -1.09
CA GLU A 55 -0.98 0.45 0.07
C GLU A 55 -0.53 -0.22 1.39
N ALA A 56 -0.73 -1.54 1.52
CA ALA A 56 -0.25 -2.31 2.65
C ALA A 56 1.29 -2.31 2.80
N ARG A 57 2.05 -1.92 1.76
CA ARG A 57 3.49 -1.68 1.88
C ARG A 57 3.78 -0.39 2.65
N GLY A 58 2.97 0.65 2.46
CA GLY A 58 3.04 1.89 3.24
C GLY A 58 2.93 1.63 4.74
N LEU A 59 2.09 0.68 5.15
CA LEU A 59 1.96 0.31 6.57
C LEU A 59 3.27 -0.23 7.18
N ASP A 60 4.13 -0.82 6.36
CA ASP A 60 5.39 -1.41 6.79
C ASP A 60 6.54 -0.40 6.84
N VAL A 61 6.63 0.48 5.84
CA VAL A 61 7.82 1.31 5.60
C VAL A 61 7.66 2.75 6.08
N THR A 62 6.45 3.30 6.05
CA THR A 62 6.21 4.70 6.41
C THR A 62 6.58 5.01 7.87
N PRO A 63 6.35 4.12 8.86
CA PRO A 63 6.80 4.38 10.24
C PRO A 63 8.32 4.48 10.41
N SER A 64 9.12 3.75 9.62
CA SER A 64 10.58 3.94 9.62
C SER A 64 10.98 5.21 8.88
N LEU A 65 10.32 5.51 7.76
CA LEU A 65 10.57 6.72 6.98
C LEU A 65 10.32 7.99 7.81
N ILE A 66 9.19 8.06 8.52
CA ILE A 66 8.85 9.18 9.42
C ILE A 66 9.96 9.39 10.45
N ARG A 67 10.39 8.32 11.15
CA ARG A 67 11.47 8.41 12.13
C ARG A 67 12.78 8.95 11.54
N GLN A 68 13.16 8.47 10.35
CA GLN A 68 14.37 8.94 9.68
C GLN A 68 14.26 10.42 9.29
N ILE A 69 13.08 10.88 8.87
CA ILE A 69 12.83 12.28 8.54
C ILE A 69 12.90 13.16 9.81
N GLU A 70 12.27 12.73 10.91
CA GLU A 70 12.35 13.40 12.21
C GLU A 70 13.80 13.54 12.71
N GLU A 71 14.63 12.49 12.55
CA GLU A 71 16.05 12.51 12.89
C GLU A 71 16.85 13.55 12.08
N THR A 72 16.39 13.91 10.88
CA THR A 72 16.99 15.01 10.08
C THR A 72 16.45 16.40 10.43
N GLY A 73 15.43 16.50 11.28
CA GLY A 73 14.81 17.75 11.71
C GLY A 73 13.73 18.31 10.78
N ASP A 74 13.27 17.56 9.77
CA ASP A 74 12.18 17.97 8.87
C ASP A 74 10.80 17.55 9.40
N GLU A 75 10.37 18.23 10.47
CA GLU A 75 9.09 17.97 11.13
C GLU A 75 7.87 18.11 10.20
N LYS A 76 7.93 19.03 9.24
CA LYS A 76 6.82 19.27 8.29
C LYS A 76 6.60 18.05 7.39
N THR A 77 7.67 17.48 6.84
CA THR A 77 7.56 16.28 6.01
C THR A 77 7.12 15.08 6.84
N ALA A 78 7.65 14.92 8.06
CA ALA A 78 7.21 13.86 8.97
C ALA A 78 5.70 13.93 9.26
N GLN A 79 5.15 15.14 9.45
CA GLN A 79 3.73 15.33 9.68
C GLN A 79 2.88 14.95 8.46
N VAL A 80 3.32 15.29 7.24
CA VAL A 80 2.63 14.89 6.00
C VAL A 80 2.54 13.37 5.89
N PHE A 81 3.65 12.66 6.06
CA PHE A 81 3.65 11.20 5.99
C PHE A 81 2.89 10.55 7.15
N SER A 82 2.80 11.20 8.31
CA SER A 82 1.98 10.73 9.43
C SER A 82 0.48 10.77 9.10
N VAL A 83 0.01 11.84 8.44
CA VAL A 83 -1.38 11.93 7.96
C VAL A 83 -1.68 10.84 6.94
N ILE A 84 -0.80 10.67 5.94
CA ILE A 84 -0.95 9.64 4.92
C ILE A 84 -0.98 8.24 5.58
N TYR A 85 -0.04 7.95 6.49
CA TYR A 85 0.03 6.67 7.19
C TYR A 85 -1.26 6.30 7.95
N GLU A 86 -1.91 7.27 8.61
CA GLU A 86 -3.17 7.01 9.32
C GLU A 86 -4.32 6.71 8.34
N ASP A 87 -4.43 7.46 7.25
CA ASP A 87 -5.47 7.28 6.23
C ASP A 87 -5.30 5.91 5.51
N GLU A 88 -4.05 5.52 5.20
CA GLU A 88 -3.70 4.26 4.53
C GLU A 88 -4.15 3.00 5.29
N LYS A 89 -4.20 3.04 6.64
CA LYS A 89 -4.78 1.93 7.43
C LYS A 89 -6.25 1.70 7.05
N GLY A 90 -6.98 2.79 6.84
CA GLY A 90 -8.37 2.77 6.39
C GLY A 90 -8.51 2.23 4.97
N HIS A 91 -7.61 2.61 4.07
CA HIS A 91 -7.64 2.14 2.67
C HIS A 91 -7.41 0.64 2.57
N VAL A 92 -6.38 0.14 3.26
CA VAL A 92 -6.10 -1.31 3.36
C VAL A 92 -7.30 -2.04 3.97
N ALA A 93 -7.93 -1.48 5.01
CA ALA A 93 -9.11 -2.08 5.64
C ALA A 93 -10.33 -2.18 4.70
N VAL A 94 -10.58 -1.12 3.92
CA VAL A 94 -11.63 -1.10 2.89
C VAL A 94 -11.32 -2.14 1.81
N GLY A 95 -10.07 -2.21 1.36
CA GLY A 95 -9.61 -3.22 0.39
C GLY A 95 -9.82 -4.65 0.90
N ALA A 96 -9.42 -4.92 2.14
CA ALA A 96 -9.55 -6.24 2.77
C ALA A 96 -11.01 -6.66 2.90
N LYS A 97 -11.89 -5.73 3.30
CA LYS A 97 -13.34 -5.96 3.41
C LYS A 97 -13.93 -6.39 2.07
N TRP A 98 -13.68 -5.62 1.00
CA TRP A 98 -14.26 -5.90 -0.31
C TRP A 98 -13.65 -7.14 -0.97
N PHE A 99 -12.35 -7.36 -0.80
CA PHE A 99 -11.68 -8.56 -1.29
C PHE A 99 -12.30 -9.83 -0.70
N ARG A 100 -12.48 -9.88 0.63
CA ARG A 100 -13.13 -11.01 1.31
C ARG A 100 -14.59 -11.18 0.88
N TYR A 101 -15.33 -10.08 0.74
CA TYR A 101 -16.71 -10.11 0.27
C TYR A 101 -16.83 -10.76 -1.12
N LEU A 102 -15.97 -10.35 -2.07
CA LEU A 102 -15.98 -10.91 -3.43
C LEU A 102 -15.54 -12.37 -3.46
N CYS A 103 -14.50 -12.74 -2.69
CA CYS A 103 -14.09 -14.14 -2.56
C CYS A 103 -15.25 -14.99 -2.05
N HIS A 104 -15.91 -14.57 -0.97
CA HIS A 104 -17.06 -15.29 -0.43
C HIS A 104 -18.20 -15.41 -1.44
N LYS A 105 -18.54 -14.31 -2.13
CA LYS A 105 -19.59 -14.30 -3.18
C LYS A 105 -19.30 -15.27 -4.32
N GLN A 106 -18.02 -15.54 -4.60
CA GLN A 106 -17.58 -16.44 -5.66
C GLN A 106 -17.20 -17.85 -5.16
N GLY A 107 -17.36 -18.15 -3.86
CA GLY A 107 -16.98 -19.44 -3.28
C GLY A 107 -15.47 -19.68 -3.22
N LEU A 108 -14.67 -18.61 -3.20
CA LEU A 108 -13.21 -18.65 -3.17
C LEU A 108 -12.68 -18.51 -1.74
N GLU A 109 -11.55 -19.17 -1.45
CA GLU A 109 -10.84 -18.99 -0.18
C GLU A 109 -9.93 -17.75 -0.26
N PRO A 110 -10.13 -16.72 0.58
CA PRO A 110 -9.44 -15.45 0.45
C PRO A 110 -7.90 -15.51 0.46
N ALA A 111 -7.28 -16.29 1.35
CA ALA A 111 -5.82 -16.29 1.47
C ALA A 111 -5.16 -16.93 0.24
N VAL A 112 -5.69 -18.06 -0.24
CA VAL A 112 -5.26 -18.76 -1.46
C VAL A 112 -5.49 -17.88 -2.68
N THR A 113 -6.66 -17.25 -2.80
CA THR A 113 -6.95 -16.35 -3.93
C THR A 113 -6.01 -15.14 -3.91
N PHE A 114 -5.73 -14.55 -2.75
CA PHE A 114 -4.77 -13.47 -2.63
C PHE A 114 -3.38 -13.92 -3.13
N GLN A 115 -2.90 -15.06 -2.66
CA GLN A 115 -1.61 -15.62 -3.08
C GLN A 115 -1.53 -15.86 -4.59
N GLN A 116 -2.62 -16.36 -5.20
CA GLN A 116 -2.73 -16.51 -6.64
C GLN A 116 -2.65 -15.16 -7.35
N MET A 117 -3.45 -14.18 -6.92
CA MET A 117 -3.44 -12.84 -7.52
C MET A 117 -2.07 -12.18 -7.42
N VAL A 118 -1.40 -12.27 -6.27
CA VAL A 118 -0.04 -11.73 -6.09
C VAL A 118 0.94 -12.43 -7.02
N THR A 119 0.90 -13.76 -7.10
CA THR A 119 1.80 -14.53 -7.99
C THR A 119 1.59 -14.17 -9.46
N THR A 120 0.35 -13.93 -9.88
CA THR A 120 0.02 -13.60 -11.27
C THR A 120 0.33 -12.14 -11.62
N TYR A 121 0.00 -11.20 -10.74
CA TYR A 121 -0.03 -9.78 -11.07
C TYR A 121 1.08 -8.95 -10.42
N PHE A 122 1.71 -9.41 -9.35
CA PHE A 122 2.83 -8.71 -8.72
C PHE A 122 4.17 -9.26 -9.21
N ARG A 123 5.14 -8.37 -9.48
CA ARG A 123 6.48 -8.77 -9.91
C ARG A 123 7.44 -8.81 -8.72
N GLY A 124 7.91 -10.00 -8.38
CA GLY A 124 8.90 -10.22 -7.32
C GLY A 124 8.30 -10.61 -5.96
N PRO A 125 9.14 -10.92 -4.97
CA PRO A 125 8.69 -11.36 -3.65
C PRO A 125 8.14 -10.19 -2.83
N LEU A 126 7.21 -10.49 -1.92
CA LEU A 126 6.83 -9.55 -0.87
C LEU A 126 7.98 -9.47 0.14
N LYS A 127 8.54 -8.28 0.35
CA LYS A 127 9.73 -8.12 1.19
C LYS A 127 9.35 -7.69 2.60
N PRO A 128 9.91 -8.30 3.66
CA PRO A 128 9.86 -7.74 5.00
C PRO A 128 10.56 -6.36 5.05
N PRO A 129 10.38 -5.56 6.12
CA PRO A 129 9.57 -5.86 7.31
C PRO A 129 8.06 -5.88 6.99
N PHE A 130 7.29 -6.59 7.82
CA PHE A 130 5.83 -6.52 7.80
C PHE A 130 5.34 -5.94 9.13
N ASN A 131 4.55 -4.87 9.08
CA ASN A 131 3.87 -4.34 10.25
C ASN A 131 2.65 -5.21 10.56
N GLU A 132 2.90 -6.39 11.14
CA GLU A 132 1.87 -7.42 11.35
C GLU A 132 0.67 -6.88 12.14
N LEU A 133 0.92 -6.02 13.13
CA LEU A 133 -0.14 -5.41 13.93
C LEU A 133 -1.02 -4.47 13.10
N ALA A 134 -0.44 -3.56 12.32
CA ALA A 134 -1.20 -2.64 11.48
C ALA A 134 -1.95 -3.37 10.36
N ARG A 135 -1.29 -4.34 9.71
CA ARG A 135 -1.91 -5.19 8.69
C ARG A 135 -3.09 -5.98 9.27
N ALA A 136 -2.91 -6.64 10.41
CA ALA A 136 -3.97 -7.41 11.05
C ALA A 136 -5.17 -6.55 11.47
N ARG A 137 -4.92 -5.34 12.01
CA ARG A 137 -5.98 -4.36 12.32
C ARG A 137 -6.75 -3.90 11.08
N SER A 138 -6.06 -3.84 9.95
CA SER A 138 -6.65 -3.55 8.64
C SER A 138 -7.24 -4.78 7.95
N GLY A 139 -7.36 -5.91 8.66
CA GLY A 139 -7.95 -7.13 8.11
C GLY A 139 -7.05 -7.86 7.11
N LEU A 140 -5.74 -7.66 7.12
CA LEU A 140 -4.76 -8.43 6.34
C LEU A 140 -3.93 -9.31 7.29
N THR A 141 -4.32 -10.58 7.43
CA THR A 141 -3.69 -11.51 8.37
C THR A 141 -2.43 -12.14 7.77
N PRO A 142 -1.50 -12.67 8.60
CA PRO A 142 -0.25 -13.27 8.10
C PRO A 142 -0.42 -14.41 7.10
N MET A 143 -1.56 -15.12 7.13
CA MET A 143 -1.87 -16.20 6.18
C MET A 143 -1.90 -15.72 4.72
N PHE A 144 -2.17 -14.44 4.48
CA PHE A 144 -2.20 -13.88 3.14
C PHE A 144 -0.79 -13.81 2.53
N TYR A 145 0.20 -13.31 3.29
CA TYR A 145 1.45 -12.84 2.70
C TYR A 145 2.72 -13.58 3.16
N ARG A 146 2.70 -14.32 4.28
CA ARG A 146 3.93 -14.98 4.79
C ARG A 146 4.50 -16.02 3.82
N SER A 147 3.66 -16.77 3.12
CA SER A 147 4.10 -17.75 2.11
C SER A 147 4.68 -17.11 0.85
N LEU A 148 4.40 -15.83 0.61
CA LEU A 148 4.84 -15.07 -0.56
C LEU A 148 6.11 -14.25 -0.28
N SER A 149 6.54 -14.18 0.99
CA SER A 149 7.81 -13.56 1.30
C SER A 149 8.94 -14.51 0.92
N ALA A 150 9.95 -13.98 0.23
CA ALA A 150 11.19 -14.74 0.07
C ALA A 150 11.69 -15.09 1.47
N ALA A 151 11.90 -16.39 1.73
CA ALA A 151 12.67 -16.80 2.90
C ALA A 151 13.98 -16.00 2.84
N GLY A 152 14.26 -15.23 3.90
CA GLY A 152 15.52 -14.50 3.97
C GLY A 152 16.64 -15.50 3.78
N ASN A 153 17.36 -15.36 2.66
CA ASN A 153 18.70 -15.92 2.54
C ASN A 153 19.64 -15.09 3.42
#